data_AF-A6VGK7-F1
#
_entry.id   AF-A6VGK7-F1
#
_cell.length_a   1.000
_cell.length_b   1.000
_cell.length_c   1.000
_cell.angle_alpha   90.00
_cell.angle_beta   90.00
_cell.angle_gamma   90.00
#
_symmetry.space_group_name_H-M   'P 1'
#
loop_
_entity.id
_entity.type
_entity.pdbx_description
1 polymer ?
#
loop_
_entity_poly.entity_id
_entity_poly.type
_entity_poly.pdbx_seq_one_letter_code
_entity_poly.pdbx_strand_id
1 'polypeptide(L)'
;MNILCIDIGKGTQDILYFDTEKNVENAIKLILPSPTTIISRKIMKLKEDLRINGKLMGGGPVSFAIMQKLKKGYNVEISERCARTIRDDLDEVREKGIVIKDEIKNPNVNLEDLDFEMLKSIFSSMNQEFSPDVVCVACQDHGFVKGQSDRITRFKYFEKKLNETKDPYEFYFDNKKHKTDNFSRFESILKTLDENKYNGFVMDSKMASVCGILNYANENNINEFIGLDIGNGHTLGVSMQNQKINGLFEHHTRLIDAQKLKDIVERTCNGTLKNEEVYKDNGHGACVTCKTEPESILIAGPNRELFKNYGAYAYPGGDVMITGCIGLLDVYNKIGKI
;
A
#
# COMPACT_ATOMS: atom_id res chain seq x y z
N MET A 1 -6.50 1.82 -24.84
CA MET A 1 -6.91 1.04 -23.65
C MET A 1 -6.61 1.91 -22.45
N ASN A 2 -7.52 1.97 -21.49
CA ASN A 2 -7.40 2.80 -20.30
C ASN A 2 -7.06 1.93 -19.07
N ILE A 3 -5.95 2.24 -18.41
CA ILE A 3 -5.49 1.54 -17.21
C ILE A 3 -5.60 2.49 -16.02
N LEU A 4 -6.27 2.05 -14.97
CA LEU A 4 -6.36 2.78 -13.71
C LEU A 4 -5.44 2.13 -12.67
N CYS A 5 -4.39 2.84 -12.25
CA CYS A 5 -3.53 2.43 -11.16
C CYS A 5 -3.84 3.26 -9.90
N ILE A 6 -4.07 2.62 -8.77
CA ILE A 6 -4.37 3.28 -7.49
C ILE A 6 -3.41 2.76 -6.41
N ASP A 7 -2.55 3.62 -5.86
CA ASP A 7 -1.71 3.29 -4.70
C ASP A 7 -2.28 3.95 -3.43
N ILE A 8 -2.76 3.12 -2.50
CA ILE A 8 -3.43 3.54 -1.28
C ILE A 8 -2.45 3.52 -0.12
N GLY A 9 -1.85 4.68 0.13
CA GLY A 9 -1.01 4.93 1.29
C GLY A 9 -1.79 5.27 2.57
N LYS A 10 -1.05 5.47 3.67
CA LYS A 10 -1.62 5.89 4.95
C LYS A 10 -2.28 7.27 4.88
N GLY A 11 -1.66 8.21 4.17
CA GLY A 11 -2.08 9.63 4.13
C GLY A 11 -2.73 10.04 2.81
N THR A 12 -2.23 9.50 1.69
CA THR A 12 -2.72 9.79 0.35
C THR A 12 -3.22 8.52 -0.32
N GLN A 13 -4.05 8.69 -1.35
CA GLN A 13 -4.24 7.73 -2.43
C GLN A 13 -3.77 8.42 -3.70
N ASP A 14 -2.86 7.75 -4.39
CA ASP A 14 -2.20 8.27 -5.58
C ASP A 14 -2.78 7.50 -6.77
N ILE A 15 -3.25 8.22 -7.79
CA ILE A 15 -4.04 7.65 -8.88
C ILE A 15 -3.41 8.07 -10.21
N LEU A 16 -3.21 7.08 -11.08
CA LEU A 16 -2.79 7.26 -12.46
C LEU A 16 -3.86 6.64 -13.36
N TYR A 17 -4.46 7.45 -14.24
CA TYR A 17 -5.35 6.96 -15.29
C TYR A 17 -4.65 7.15 -16.64
N PHE A 18 -4.17 6.02 -17.18
CA PHE A 18 -3.26 5.98 -18.31
C PHE A 18 -3.96 5.44 -19.56
N ASP A 19 -3.93 6.23 -20.62
CA ASP A 19 -4.33 5.84 -21.97
C ASP A 19 -3.10 5.32 -22.71
N THR A 20 -3.12 4.04 -23.10
CA THR A 20 -2.00 3.37 -23.78
C THR A 20 -1.62 3.98 -25.13
N GLU A 21 -2.45 4.85 -25.70
CA GLU A 21 -2.12 5.58 -26.94
C GLU A 21 -1.28 6.84 -26.68
N LYS A 22 -1.02 7.17 -25.41
CA LYS A 22 -0.27 8.36 -24.99
C LYS A 22 0.98 7.99 -24.22
N ASN A 23 1.87 8.98 -24.06
CA ASN A 23 2.99 8.89 -23.11
C ASN A 23 2.48 9.02 -21.67
N VAL A 24 3.16 8.36 -20.73
CA VAL A 24 2.76 8.30 -19.31
C VAL A 24 2.75 9.68 -18.64
N GLU A 25 3.57 10.62 -19.12
CA GLU A 25 3.61 12.01 -18.66
C GLU A 25 2.30 12.75 -18.92
N ASN A 26 1.55 12.34 -19.95
CA ASN A 26 0.26 12.91 -20.32
C ASN A 26 -0.94 12.18 -19.66
N ALA A 27 -0.68 11.21 -18.79
CA ALA A 27 -1.72 10.54 -18.01
C ALA A 27 -2.39 11.50 -17.02
N ILE A 28 -3.63 11.22 -16.64
CA ILE A 28 -4.30 11.94 -15.55
C ILE A 28 -3.72 11.43 -14.24
N LYS A 29 -3.24 12.36 -13.41
CA LYS A 29 -2.63 12.10 -12.11
C LYS A 29 -3.45 12.78 -11.02
N LEU A 30 -3.92 12.03 -10.02
CA LEU A 30 -4.63 12.58 -8.87
C LEU A 30 -3.94 12.14 -7.58
N ILE A 31 -3.55 13.12 -6.75
CA ILE A 31 -3.00 12.88 -5.41
C ILE A 31 -4.05 13.35 -4.40
N LEU A 32 -4.80 12.41 -3.85
CA LEU A 32 -5.96 12.70 -2.99
C LEU A 32 -5.68 12.23 -1.55
N PRO A 33 -6.39 12.73 -0.53
CA PRO A 33 -6.34 12.12 0.80
C PRO A 33 -6.74 10.63 0.73
N SER A 34 -6.09 9.77 1.52
CA SER A 34 -6.42 8.34 1.54
C SER A 34 -7.89 8.10 1.93
N PRO A 35 -8.52 7.00 1.48
CA PRO A 35 -9.91 6.68 1.82
C PRO A 35 -10.13 6.67 3.34
N THR A 36 -9.15 6.13 4.06
CA THR A 36 -9.15 6.12 5.54
C THR A 36 -9.20 7.54 6.11
N THR A 37 -8.46 8.49 5.54
CA THR A 37 -8.44 9.89 5.97
C THR A 37 -9.77 10.58 5.66
N ILE A 38 -10.34 10.36 4.48
CA ILE A 38 -11.63 10.93 4.07
C ILE A 38 -12.73 10.47 5.02
N ILE A 39 -12.85 9.15 5.23
CA ILE A 39 -13.88 8.56 6.09
C ILE A 39 -13.66 8.95 7.55
N SER A 40 -12.42 8.98 8.04
CA SER A 40 -12.08 9.45 9.39
C SER A 40 -12.59 10.88 9.64
N ARG A 41 -12.40 11.80 8.68
CA ARG A 41 -12.93 13.17 8.76
C ARG A 41 -14.46 13.20 8.81
N LYS A 42 -15.14 12.35 8.04
CA LYS A 42 -16.60 12.21 8.09
C LYS A 42 -17.06 11.73 9.47
N ILE A 43 -16.47 10.65 9.98
CA ILE A 43 -16.76 10.09 11.31
C ILE A 43 -16.61 11.18 12.37
N MET A 44 -15.47 11.89 12.40
CA MET A 44 -15.19 12.89 13.42
C MET A 44 -16.24 14.02 13.47
N LYS A 45 -16.85 14.39 12.34
CA LYS A 45 -17.89 15.43 12.25
C LYS A 45 -19.27 14.99 12.73
N LEU A 46 -19.61 13.70 12.68
CA LEU A 46 -20.92 13.19 13.11
C LEU A 46 -21.18 13.50 14.59
N LYS A 47 -22.39 13.89 14.96
CA LYS A 47 -22.78 14.10 16.38
C LYS A 47 -23.84 13.10 16.82
N GLU A 48 -23.73 11.88 16.31
CA GLU A 48 -24.66 10.77 16.51
C GLU A 48 -23.88 9.45 16.66
N ASP A 49 -24.59 8.41 17.08
CA ASP A 49 -24.06 7.05 17.14
C ASP A 49 -23.64 6.55 15.76
N LEU A 50 -22.60 5.73 15.71
CA LEU A 50 -22.08 5.20 14.46
C LEU A 50 -22.79 3.90 14.08
N ARG A 51 -23.27 3.83 12.84
CA ARG A 51 -23.77 2.62 12.18
C ARG A 51 -22.95 2.40 10.93
N ILE A 52 -21.99 1.48 11.02
CA ILE A 52 -20.91 1.32 10.06
C ILE A 52 -21.11 0.05 9.22
N ASN A 53 -21.18 0.20 7.90
CA ASN A 53 -21.22 -0.94 6.98
C ASN A 53 -20.23 -0.74 5.81
N GLY A 54 -20.30 -1.58 4.79
CA GLY A 54 -19.45 -1.51 3.60
C GLY A 54 -18.46 -2.66 3.51
N LYS A 55 -17.19 -2.33 3.32
CA LYS A 55 -16.10 -3.24 3.00
C LYS A 55 -14.96 -3.13 4.01
N LEU A 56 -14.16 -4.19 4.10
CA LEU A 56 -12.92 -4.17 4.87
C LEU A 56 -11.94 -3.23 4.16
N MET A 57 -11.27 -2.37 4.92
CA MET A 57 -10.27 -1.44 4.42
C MET A 57 -9.11 -1.29 5.41
N GLY A 58 -8.14 -0.42 5.11
CA GLY A 58 -7.10 -0.06 6.07
C GLY A 58 -7.67 0.58 7.35
N GLY A 59 -7.14 0.22 8.52
CA GLY A 59 -7.64 0.75 9.80
C GLY A 59 -7.24 2.20 10.09
N GLY A 60 -5.95 2.39 10.41
CA GLY A 60 -5.29 3.70 10.54
C GLY A 60 -6.17 4.85 11.08
N PRO A 61 -6.36 5.94 10.30
CA PRO A 61 -7.21 7.06 10.68
C PRO A 61 -8.67 6.73 11.02
N VAL A 62 -9.27 5.71 10.37
CA VAL A 62 -10.67 5.31 10.60
C VAL A 62 -10.83 4.67 11.96
N SER A 63 -9.98 3.68 12.27
CA SER A 63 -10.01 3.02 13.59
C SER A 63 -9.79 4.04 14.70
N PHE A 64 -8.87 5.00 14.52
CA PHE A 64 -8.66 6.09 15.46
C PHE A 64 -9.93 6.93 15.66
N ALA A 65 -10.59 7.37 14.58
CA ALA A 65 -11.81 8.19 14.69
C ALA A 65 -12.95 7.44 15.41
N ILE A 66 -13.12 6.14 15.15
CA ILE A 66 -14.12 5.31 15.82
C ILE A 66 -13.82 5.21 17.33
N MET A 67 -12.56 4.96 17.71
CA MET A 67 -12.16 4.95 19.12
C MET A 67 -12.42 6.30 19.80
N GLN A 68 -12.22 7.42 19.09
CA GLN A 68 -12.52 8.75 19.63
C GLN A 68 -14.03 9.00 19.80
N LYS A 69 -14.91 8.33 19.04
CA LYS A 69 -16.36 8.37 19.26
C LYS A 69 -16.78 7.60 20.50
N LEU A 70 -16.26 6.38 20.68
CA LEU A 70 -16.50 5.58 21.87
C LEU A 70 -16.08 6.33 23.14
N LYS A 71 -14.90 6.95 23.14
CA LYS A 71 -14.43 7.80 24.26
C LYS A 71 -15.33 8.99 24.57
N LYS A 72 -16.12 9.46 23.59
CA LYS A 72 -17.10 10.55 23.77
C LYS A 72 -18.48 10.04 24.21
N GLY A 73 -18.64 8.73 24.43
CA GLY A 73 -19.88 8.11 24.87
C GLY A 73 -20.87 7.76 23.77
N TYR A 74 -20.48 7.83 22.50
CA TYR A 74 -21.32 7.38 21.38
C TYR A 74 -21.30 5.85 21.27
N ASN A 75 -22.43 5.27 20.89
CA ASN A 75 -22.49 3.85 20.53
C ASN A 75 -21.90 3.63 19.14
N VAL A 76 -21.30 2.46 18.93
CA VAL A 76 -20.77 2.05 17.64
C VAL A 76 -21.29 0.66 17.31
N GLU A 77 -22.06 0.57 16.24
CA GLU A 77 -22.49 -0.67 15.61
C GLU A 77 -21.76 -0.82 14.27
N ILE A 78 -21.18 -1.98 14.02
CA ILE A 78 -20.42 -2.27 12.81
C ILE A 78 -20.77 -3.65 12.26
N SER A 79 -20.81 -3.79 10.93
CA SER A 79 -20.96 -5.11 10.32
C SER A 79 -19.72 -5.98 10.57
N GLU A 80 -19.88 -7.30 10.67
CA GLU A 80 -18.75 -8.22 10.90
C GLU A 80 -17.62 -8.04 9.88
N ARG A 81 -17.96 -7.89 8.60
CA ARG A 81 -16.99 -7.63 7.52
C ARG A 81 -16.16 -6.38 7.80
N CYS A 82 -16.80 -5.30 8.24
CA CYS A 82 -16.14 -4.02 8.49
C CYS A 82 -15.36 -4.00 9.79
N ALA A 83 -15.76 -4.79 10.79
CA ALA A 83 -15.10 -4.88 12.09
C ALA A 83 -13.61 -5.22 11.96
N ARG A 84 -13.25 -6.03 10.95
CA ARG A 84 -11.87 -6.41 10.64
C ARG A 84 -10.96 -5.23 10.24
N THR A 85 -11.55 -4.11 9.80
CA THR A 85 -10.82 -2.84 9.61
C THR A 85 -10.23 -2.31 10.92
N ILE A 86 -10.82 -2.63 12.07
CA ILE A 86 -10.34 -2.21 13.38
C ILE A 86 -9.24 -3.14 13.88
N ARG A 87 -9.55 -4.43 13.91
CA ARG A 87 -8.66 -5.55 14.23
C ARG A 87 -9.18 -6.79 13.54
N ASP A 88 -8.28 -7.61 13.00
CA ASP A 88 -8.66 -8.87 12.39
C ASP A 88 -9.20 -9.89 13.41
N ASP A 89 -8.77 -9.84 14.68
CA ASP A 89 -9.43 -10.58 15.76
C ASP A 89 -10.68 -9.81 16.25
N LEU A 90 -11.85 -10.38 15.96
CA LEU A 90 -13.14 -9.79 16.31
C LEU A 90 -13.39 -9.73 17.82
N ASP A 91 -12.72 -10.59 18.60
CA ASP A 91 -12.83 -10.55 20.06
C ASP A 91 -12.17 -9.26 20.59
N GLU A 92 -11.01 -8.87 20.06
CA GLU A 92 -10.39 -7.58 20.36
C GLU A 92 -11.25 -6.38 19.97
N VAL A 93 -12.10 -6.53 18.94
CA VAL A 93 -13.05 -5.47 18.53
C VAL A 93 -14.18 -5.36 19.55
N ARG A 94 -14.75 -6.49 20.00
CA ARG A 94 -15.80 -6.52 21.02
C ARG A 94 -15.33 -5.97 22.36
N GLU A 95 -14.10 -6.30 22.77
CA GLU A 95 -13.47 -5.79 24.00
C GLU A 95 -13.34 -4.26 24.03
N LYS A 96 -13.34 -3.59 22.86
CA LYS A 96 -13.33 -2.13 22.77
C LYS A 96 -14.71 -1.50 22.99
N GLY A 97 -15.75 -2.29 23.24
CA GLY A 97 -17.12 -1.83 23.41
C GLY A 97 -17.86 -1.58 22.08
N ILE A 98 -17.36 -2.15 20.97
CA ILE A 98 -18.04 -2.08 19.67
C ILE A 98 -19.04 -3.23 19.54
N VAL A 99 -20.26 -2.91 19.11
CA VAL A 99 -21.29 -3.91 18.82
C VAL A 99 -21.14 -4.40 17.39
N ILE A 100 -20.78 -5.67 17.23
CA ILE A 100 -20.69 -6.30 15.91
C ILE A 100 -22.04 -6.93 15.57
N LYS A 101 -22.54 -6.68 14.37
CA LYS A 101 -23.79 -7.27 13.82
C LYS A 101 -23.53 -7.91 12.46
N ASP A 102 -24.38 -8.86 12.07
CA ASP A 102 -24.31 -9.45 10.73
C ASP A 102 -24.68 -8.42 9.64
N GLU A 103 -25.72 -7.63 9.91
CA GLU A 103 -26.22 -6.58 9.02
C GLU A 103 -26.45 -5.27 9.80
N ILE A 104 -26.05 -4.16 9.18
CA ILE A 104 -26.31 -2.81 9.68
C ILE A 104 -27.34 -2.15 8.77
N LYS A 105 -28.54 -1.92 9.31
CA LYS A 105 -29.62 -1.20 8.63
C LYS A 105 -29.36 0.30 8.65
N ASN A 106 -29.54 0.96 7.51
CA ASN A 106 -29.37 2.41 7.35
C ASN A 106 -28.02 2.92 7.89
N PRO A 107 -26.88 2.44 7.35
CA PRO A 107 -25.57 2.90 7.80
C PRO A 107 -25.39 4.40 7.54
N ASN A 108 -24.81 5.12 8.49
CA ASN A 108 -24.42 6.53 8.32
C ASN A 108 -22.94 6.67 7.91
N VAL A 109 -22.18 5.58 7.97
CA VAL A 109 -20.79 5.47 7.52
C VAL A 109 -20.63 4.19 6.69
N ASN A 110 -20.14 4.33 5.47
CA ASN A 110 -19.70 3.21 4.64
C ASN A 110 -18.18 3.21 4.58
N LEU A 111 -17.57 2.06 4.83
CA LEU A 111 -16.13 1.83 4.69
C LEU A 111 -15.84 1.24 3.32
N GLU A 112 -14.84 1.78 2.62
CA GLU A 112 -14.29 1.20 1.40
C GLU A 112 -12.95 1.85 1.06
N ASP A 113 -12.06 1.07 0.44
CA ASP A 113 -10.80 1.58 -0.10
C ASP A 113 -10.96 2.13 -1.53
N LEU A 114 -11.95 1.63 -2.29
CA LEU A 114 -12.16 2.00 -3.70
C LEU A 114 -13.53 2.65 -3.87
N ASP A 115 -13.54 3.98 -4.02
CA ASP A 115 -14.74 4.77 -4.29
C ASP A 115 -14.78 5.14 -5.79
N PHE A 116 -15.29 4.23 -6.61
CA PHE A 116 -15.41 4.46 -8.06
C PHE A 116 -16.44 5.54 -8.41
N GLU A 117 -17.43 5.79 -7.57
CA GLU A 117 -18.43 6.85 -7.79
C GLU A 117 -17.81 8.25 -7.60
N MET A 118 -16.92 8.40 -6.60
CA MET A 118 -16.09 9.60 -6.46
C MET A 118 -15.24 9.82 -7.72
N LEU A 119 -14.58 8.78 -8.24
CA LEU A 119 -13.74 8.91 -9.44
C LEU A 119 -14.57 9.27 -10.69
N LYS A 120 -15.72 8.61 -10.90
CA LYS A 120 -16.68 8.98 -11.96
C LYS A 120 -17.10 10.44 -11.86
N SER A 121 -17.37 10.93 -10.65
CA SER A 121 -17.77 12.32 -10.40
C SER A 121 -16.64 13.30 -10.74
N ILE A 122 -15.40 12.99 -10.37
CA ILE A 122 -14.21 13.80 -10.71
C ILE A 122 -14.05 13.87 -12.23
N PHE A 123 -14.08 12.74 -12.93
CA PHE A 123 -13.93 12.68 -14.39
C PHE A 123 -15.07 13.40 -15.12
N SER A 124 -16.31 13.20 -14.66
CA SER A 124 -17.48 13.89 -15.22
C SER A 124 -17.37 15.41 -15.11
N SER A 125 -16.78 15.94 -14.04
CA SER A 125 -16.55 17.38 -13.87
C SER A 125 -15.61 17.99 -14.92
N MET A 126 -14.80 17.15 -15.57
CA MET A 126 -13.89 17.52 -16.66
C MET A 126 -14.46 17.17 -18.04
N ASN A 127 -15.74 16.77 -18.13
CA ASN A 127 -16.38 16.23 -19.32
C ASN A 127 -15.63 15.02 -19.92
N GLN A 128 -15.06 14.19 -19.05
CA GLN A 128 -14.38 12.96 -19.43
C GLN A 128 -15.13 11.74 -18.91
N GLU A 129 -15.21 10.71 -19.73
CA GLU A 129 -15.76 9.42 -19.31
C GLU A 129 -14.77 8.67 -18.41
N PHE A 130 -15.27 8.06 -17.33
CA PHE A 130 -14.51 7.16 -16.48
C PHE A 130 -14.81 5.71 -16.87
N SER A 131 -13.98 5.15 -17.74
CA SER A 131 -14.13 3.80 -18.29
C SER A 131 -12.79 3.05 -18.34
N PRO A 132 -12.20 2.68 -17.20
CA PRO A 132 -10.98 1.87 -17.20
C PRO A 132 -11.27 0.46 -17.72
N ASP A 133 -10.39 -0.03 -18.59
CA ASP A 133 -10.39 -1.42 -19.05
C ASP A 133 -9.79 -2.36 -17.99
N VAL A 134 -8.80 -1.87 -17.24
CA VAL A 134 -8.07 -2.60 -16.20
C VAL A 134 -7.87 -1.71 -14.98
N VAL A 135 -8.01 -2.29 -13.79
CA VAL A 135 -7.74 -1.61 -12.51
C VAL A 135 -6.65 -2.34 -11.73
N CYS A 136 -5.53 -1.67 -11.51
CA CYS A 136 -4.41 -2.15 -10.71
C CYS A 136 -4.37 -1.41 -9.38
N VAL A 137 -4.29 -2.12 -8.26
CA VAL A 137 -4.36 -1.51 -6.93
C VAL A 137 -3.15 -1.90 -6.11
N ALA A 138 -2.56 -0.94 -5.41
CA ALA A 138 -1.59 -1.21 -4.37
C ALA A 138 -2.13 -0.73 -3.04
N CYS A 139 -1.98 -1.53 -2.00
CA CYS A 139 -2.23 -1.10 -0.63
C CYS A 139 -1.36 -1.93 0.33
N GLN A 140 -1.24 -1.50 1.57
CA GLN A 140 -0.56 -2.31 2.58
C GLN A 140 -1.58 -3.20 3.30
N ASP A 141 -1.31 -4.49 3.33
CA ASP A 141 -2.03 -5.48 4.12
C ASP A 141 -1.00 -6.27 4.96
N HIS A 142 -1.14 -6.24 6.28
CA HIS A 142 -0.21 -6.93 7.17
C HIS A 142 -0.42 -8.45 7.18
N GLY A 143 -1.58 -8.91 6.72
CA GLY A 143 -2.02 -10.28 6.84
C GLY A 143 -2.31 -10.67 8.30
N PHE A 144 -3.17 -11.66 8.48
CA PHE A 144 -3.61 -12.09 9.80
C PHE A 144 -3.35 -13.56 10.07
N VAL A 145 -2.73 -13.84 11.22
CA VAL A 145 -2.63 -15.18 11.80
C VAL A 145 -2.88 -15.04 13.29
N LYS A 146 -3.92 -15.71 13.82
CA LYS A 146 -4.32 -15.59 15.22
C LYS A 146 -3.14 -15.94 16.16
N GLY A 147 -2.85 -15.06 17.11
CA GLY A 147 -1.75 -15.21 18.06
C GLY A 147 -0.36 -14.79 17.55
N GLN A 148 -0.24 -14.27 16.33
CA GLN A 148 1.00 -13.75 15.76
C GLN A 148 0.88 -12.25 15.49
N SER A 149 1.98 -11.49 15.66
CA SER A 149 1.99 -10.08 15.25
C SER A 149 1.84 -9.96 13.73
N ASP A 150 0.95 -9.08 13.27
CA ASP A 150 0.73 -8.81 11.85
C ASP A 150 2.01 -8.37 11.12
N ARG A 151 2.92 -7.65 11.81
CA ARG A 151 4.24 -7.28 11.26
C ARG A 151 5.08 -8.52 10.91
N ILE A 152 5.06 -9.52 11.79
CA ILE A 152 5.75 -10.81 11.57
C ILE A 152 5.05 -11.55 10.42
N THR A 153 3.72 -11.55 10.37
CA THR A 153 2.95 -12.21 9.30
C THR A 153 3.36 -11.69 7.92
N ARG A 154 3.37 -10.37 7.72
CA ARG A 154 3.78 -9.76 6.44
C ARG A 154 5.23 -10.04 6.08
N PHE A 155 6.15 -9.96 7.03
CA PHE A 155 7.56 -10.21 6.74
C PHE A 155 7.88 -11.68 6.47
N LYS A 156 7.16 -12.62 7.11
CA LYS A 156 7.21 -14.04 6.74
C LYS A 156 6.72 -14.28 5.31
N TYR A 157 5.71 -13.53 4.86
CA TYR A 157 5.28 -13.58 3.46
C TYR A 157 6.40 -13.11 2.52
N PHE A 158 7.03 -11.96 2.80
CA PHE A 158 8.16 -11.48 1.98
C PHE A 158 9.32 -12.47 1.95
N GLU A 159 9.70 -13.02 3.09
CA GLU A 159 10.75 -14.04 3.18
C GLU A 159 10.40 -15.29 2.35
N LYS A 160 9.19 -15.84 2.53
CA LYS A 160 8.72 -16.99 1.75
C LYS A 160 8.73 -16.69 0.25
N LYS A 161 8.15 -15.56 -0.16
CA LYS A 161 8.05 -15.18 -1.57
C LYS A 161 9.41 -14.91 -2.19
N LEU A 162 10.34 -14.29 -1.44
CA LEU A 162 11.74 -14.10 -1.86
C LEU A 162 12.55 -15.40 -1.96
N ASN A 163 12.10 -16.48 -1.33
CA ASN A 163 12.69 -17.81 -1.54
C ASN A 163 12.11 -18.51 -2.79
N GLU A 164 10.90 -18.14 -3.20
CA GLU A 164 10.25 -18.64 -4.42
C GLU A 164 10.73 -17.89 -5.68
N THR A 165 10.83 -16.56 -5.59
CA THR A 165 11.19 -15.68 -6.71
C THR A 165 11.88 -14.42 -6.22
N LYS A 166 12.84 -13.92 -7.00
CA LYS A 166 13.49 -12.62 -6.77
C LYS A 166 12.94 -11.51 -7.67
N ASP A 167 12.00 -11.85 -8.55
CA ASP A 167 11.39 -10.90 -9.47
C ASP A 167 10.29 -10.11 -8.74
N PRO A 168 10.42 -8.79 -8.56
CA PRO A 168 9.40 -7.97 -7.90
C PRO A 168 8.05 -8.00 -8.64
N TYR A 169 8.03 -8.27 -9.95
CA TYR A 169 6.81 -8.29 -10.77
C TYR A 169 5.91 -9.50 -10.46
N GLU A 170 6.40 -10.49 -9.70
CA GLU A 170 5.62 -11.67 -9.30
C GLU A 170 4.89 -11.52 -7.94
N PHE A 171 4.97 -10.34 -7.31
CA PHE A 171 4.37 -10.06 -5.99
C PHE A 171 2.96 -9.46 -6.10
N TYR A 172 2.09 -10.06 -6.92
CA TYR A 172 0.72 -9.61 -7.13
C TYR A 172 -0.30 -10.73 -6.91
N PHE A 173 -1.55 -10.34 -6.69
CA PHE A 173 -2.70 -11.21 -6.55
C PHE A 173 -3.77 -10.78 -7.55
N ASP A 174 -4.15 -11.67 -8.46
CA ASP A 174 -5.12 -11.37 -9.52
C ASP A 174 -6.55 -11.81 -9.13
N ASN A 175 -7.56 -11.06 -9.60
CA ASN A 175 -8.95 -11.30 -9.22
C ASN A 175 -9.57 -12.55 -9.86
N LYS A 176 -8.97 -13.15 -10.88
CA LYS A 176 -9.42 -14.44 -11.43
C LYS A 176 -9.04 -15.62 -10.53
N LYS A 177 -8.01 -15.47 -9.68
CA LYS A 177 -7.51 -16.56 -8.81
C LYS A 177 -8.07 -16.51 -7.39
N HIS A 178 -8.32 -15.34 -6.81
CA HIS A 178 -8.76 -15.18 -5.41
C HIS A 178 -7.93 -15.99 -4.39
N LYS A 179 -6.60 -15.98 -4.53
CA LYS A 179 -5.68 -16.70 -3.62
C LYS A 179 -4.79 -15.70 -2.89
N THR A 180 -5.37 -14.98 -1.95
CA THR A 180 -4.70 -13.94 -1.15
C THR A 180 -4.14 -14.45 0.18
N ASP A 181 -4.16 -15.78 0.41
CA ASP A 181 -3.73 -16.43 1.65
C ASP A 181 -4.33 -15.77 2.91
N ASN A 182 -3.53 -15.00 3.65
CA ASN A 182 -3.89 -14.37 4.91
C ASN A 182 -4.18 -12.86 4.78
N PHE A 183 -4.24 -12.31 3.55
CA PHE A 183 -4.39 -10.88 3.27
C PHE A 183 -5.87 -10.48 3.05
N SER A 184 -6.57 -10.19 4.15
CA SER A 184 -8.01 -9.90 4.18
C SER A 184 -8.39 -8.60 3.46
N ARG A 185 -7.51 -7.59 3.44
CA ARG A 185 -7.69 -6.34 2.72
C ARG A 185 -7.51 -6.53 1.22
N PHE A 186 -6.52 -7.31 0.81
CA PHE A 186 -6.34 -7.68 -0.61
C PHE A 186 -7.58 -8.41 -1.13
N GLU A 187 -8.12 -9.36 -0.38
CA GLU A 187 -9.35 -10.05 -0.77
C GLU A 187 -10.54 -9.09 -0.90
N SER A 188 -10.67 -8.10 -0.01
CA SER A 188 -11.72 -7.07 -0.14
C SER A 188 -11.58 -6.21 -1.39
N ILE A 189 -10.34 -5.89 -1.77
CA ILE A 189 -10.04 -5.15 -3.00
C ILE A 189 -10.44 -5.98 -4.22
N LEU A 190 -9.98 -7.23 -4.32
CA LEU A 190 -10.29 -8.11 -5.47
C LEU A 190 -11.80 -8.28 -5.64
N LYS A 191 -12.51 -8.60 -4.56
CA LYS A 191 -13.98 -8.68 -4.57
C LYS A 191 -14.64 -7.37 -5.03
N THR A 192 -14.06 -6.23 -4.68
CA THR A 192 -14.58 -4.93 -5.14
C THR A 192 -14.40 -4.73 -6.63
N LEU A 193 -13.30 -5.24 -7.21
CA LEU A 193 -13.11 -5.22 -8.67
C LEU A 193 -14.18 -6.07 -9.36
N ASP A 194 -14.46 -7.27 -8.85
CA ASP A 194 -15.45 -8.18 -9.46
C ASP A 194 -16.87 -7.63 -9.37
N GLU A 195 -17.25 -7.08 -8.21
CA GLU A 195 -18.54 -6.41 -8.00
C GLU A 195 -18.75 -5.25 -9.00
N ASN A 196 -17.67 -4.61 -9.44
CA ASN A 196 -17.68 -3.53 -10.42
C ASN A 196 -17.32 -3.98 -11.84
N LYS A 197 -17.14 -5.29 -12.07
CA LYS A 197 -16.82 -5.91 -13.36
C LYS A 197 -15.50 -5.42 -13.98
N TYR A 198 -14.50 -5.12 -13.17
CA TYR A 198 -13.15 -4.77 -13.64
C TYR A 198 -12.23 -5.99 -13.57
N ASN A 199 -11.42 -6.19 -14.61
CA ASN A 199 -10.25 -7.07 -14.52
C ASN A 199 -9.11 -6.32 -13.83
N GLY A 200 -8.32 -7.03 -13.03
CA GLY A 200 -7.26 -6.36 -12.30
C GLY A 200 -6.49 -7.23 -11.33
N PHE A 201 -5.67 -6.56 -10.54
CA PHE A 201 -4.91 -7.19 -9.47
C PHE A 201 -4.68 -6.23 -8.32
N VAL A 202 -4.32 -6.80 -7.18
CA VAL A 202 -3.82 -6.06 -6.02
C VAL A 202 -2.39 -6.52 -5.69
N MET A 203 -1.57 -5.60 -5.20
CA MET A 203 -0.25 -5.92 -4.65
C MET A 203 0.06 -5.08 -3.43
N ASP A 204 1.15 -5.43 -2.73
CA ASP A 204 1.64 -4.62 -1.62
C ASP A 204 2.18 -3.26 -2.13
N SER A 205 1.73 -2.16 -1.52
CA SER A 205 2.13 -0.78 -1.86
C SER A 205 3.65 -0.55 -1.84
N LYS A 206 4.38 -1.23 -0.93
CA LYS A 206 5.83 -1.14 -0.91
C LYS A 206 6.47 -1.89 -2.07
N MET A 207 5.93 -3.03 -2.47
CA MET A 207 6.39 -3.75 -3.66
C MET A 207 6.04 -2.99 -4.94
N ALA A 208 4.89 -2.32 -5.00
CA ALA A 208 4.57 -1.41 -6.10
C ALA A 208 5.62 -0.28 -6.19
N SER A 209 6.02 0.29 -5.05
CA SER A 209 7.09 1.29 -5.03
C SER A 209 8.45 0.74 -5.49
N VAL A 210 8.78 -0.51 -5.13
CA VAL A 210 9.99 -1.19 -5.65
C VAL A 210 9.94 -1.29 -7.16
N CYS A 211 8.83 -1.75 -7.75
CA CYS A 211 8.66 -1.82 -9.20
C CYS A 211 8.79 -0.44 -9.86
N GLY A 212 8.23 0.61 -9.24
CA GLY A 212 8.36 1.98 -9.75
C GLY A 212 9.81 2.49 -9.74
N ILE A 213 10.56 2.27 -8.65
CA ILE A 213 11.98 2.63 -8.59
C ILE A 213 12.80 1.81 -9.59
N LEU A 214 12.49 0.52 -9.75
CA LEU A 214 13.11 -0.34 -10.76
C LEU A 214 12.86 0.16 -12.18
N ASN A 215 11.65 0.60 -12.49
CA ASN A 215 11.32 1.21 -13.77
C ASN A 215 12.22 2.43 -14.06
N TYR A 216 12.34 3.34 -13.09
CA TYR A 216 13.25 4.50 -13.19
C TYR A 216 14.72 4.09 -13.33
N ALA A 217 15.18 3.08 -12.59
CA ALA A 217 16.55 2.56 -12.69
C ALA A 217 16.84 2.01 -14.09
N ASN A 218 15.90 1.25 -14.66
CA ASN A 218 16.01 0.69 -16.01
C ASN A 218 16.11 1.80 -17.08
N GLU A 219 15.29 2.84 -16.99
CA GLU A 219 15.35 4.01 -17.89
C GLU A 219 16.70 4.73 -17.85
N ASN A 220 17.38 4.66 -16.71
CA ASN A 220 18.69 5.30 -16.47
C ASN A 220 19.87 4.33 -16.56
N ASN A 221 19.65 3.08 -17.01
CA ASN A 221 20.67 2.03 -17.14
C ASN A 221 21.42 1.70 -15.83
N ILE A 222 20.73 1.76 -14.69
CA ILE A 222 21.27 1.42 -13.37
C ILE A 222 20.88 -0.02 -13.02
N ASN A 223 21.84 -0.93 -12.94
CA ASN A 223 21.57 -2.35 -12.74
C ASN A 223 21.64 -2.81 -11.29
N GLU A 224 22.50 -2.16 -10.49
CA GLU A 224 22.69 -2.48 -9.08
C GLU A 224 22.48 -1.23 -8.22
N PHE A 225 21.48 -1.23 -7.34
CA PHE A 225 21.11 -0.04 -6.57
C PHE A 225 20.43 -0.37 -5.25
N ILE A 226 20.44 0.60 -4.32
CA ILE A 226 19.49 0.62 -3.21
C ILE A 226 18.33 1.54 -3.56
N GLY A 227 17.12 1.01 -3.59
CA GLY A 227 15.90 1.79 -3.70
C GLY A 227 15.34 2.10 -2.32
N LEU A 228 14.95 3.36 -2.07
CA LEU A 228 14.30 3.80 -0.83
C LEU A 228 12.96 4.45 -1.16
N ASP A 229 11.88 3.99 -0.53
CA ASP A 229 10.60 4.71 -0.51
C ASP A 229 10.34 5.25 0.90
N ILE A 230 10.58 6.55 1.09
CA ILE A 230 10.42 7.25 2.37
C ILE A 230 9.00 7.81 2.48
N GLY A 231 8.05 6.92 2.70
CA GLY A 231 6.62 7.21 2.81
C GLY A 231 6.20 7.91 4.11
N ASN A 232 4.95 8.38 4.16
CA ASN A 232 4.38 9.07 5.33
C ASN A 232 4.25 8.19 6.58
N GLY A 233 4.03 6.89 6.40
CA GLY A 233 3.91 5.94 7.51
C GLY A 233 5.17 5.10 7.70
N HIS A 234 5.72 4.62 6.60
CA HIS A 234 6.77 3.61 6.56
C HIS A 234 7.83 3.97 5.52
N THR A 235 9.07 3.65 5.86
CA THR A 235 10.22 3.71 4.97
C THR A 235 10.60 2.29 4.61
N LEU A 236 10.55 1.99 3.31
CA LEU A 236 11.04 0.74 2.73
C LEU A 236 12.42 1.01 2.13
N GLY A 237 13.35 0.08 2.31
CA GLY A 237 14.51 -0.04 1.44
C GLY A 237 14.58 -1.38 0.75
N VAL A 238 15.09 -1.40 -0.46
CA VAL A 238 15.30 -2.59 -1.28
C VAL A 238 16.71 -2.58 -1.86
N SER A 239 17.39 -3.71 -1.79
CA SER A 239 18.63 -3.95 -2.51
C SER A 239 18.33 -4.68 -3.81
N MET A 240 18.73 -4.09 -4.93
CA MET A 240 18.44 -4.58 -6.27
C MET A 240 19.72 -4.86 -7.04
N GLN A 241 19.77 -5.97 -7.76
CA GLN A 241 20.84 -6.31 -8.69
C GLN A 241 20.27 -7.04 -9.90
N ASN A 242 20.55 -6.56 -11.11
CA ASN A 242 20.07 -7.17 -12.36
C ASN A 242 18.55 -7.42 -12.34
N GLN A 243 17.78 -6.40 -11.91
CA GLN A 243 16.31 -6.43 -11.77
C GLN A 243 15.77 -7.40 -10.70
N LYS A 244 16.64 -8.00 -9.87
CA LYS A 244 16.25 -8.94 -8.81
C LYS A 244 16.42 -8.34 -7.43
N ILE A 245 15.50 -8.69 -6.53
CA ILE A 245 15.59 -8.31 -5.12
C ILE A 245 16.62 -9.18 -4.40
N ASN A 246 17.66 -8.53 -3.87
CA ASN A 246 18.68 -9.15 -3.04
C ASN A 246 18.41 -8.96 -1.54
N GLY A 247 17.59 -7.97 -1.19
CA GLY A 247 17.09 -7.80 0.17
C GLY A 247 16.10 -6.66 0.27
N LEU A 248 15.31 -6.64 1.35
CA LEU A 248 14.41 -5.56 1.68
C LEU A 248 14.31 -5.35 3.19
N PHE A 249 13.98 -4.14 3.61
CA PHE A 249 13.64 -3.81 4.99
C PHE A 249 12.50 -2.79 5.02
N GLU A 250 11.72 -2.78 6.10
CA GLU A 250 10.73 -1.74 6.36
C GLU A 250 10.75 -1.29 7.82
N HIS A 251 10.74 0.02 8.01
CA HIS A 251 10.68 0.67 9.31
C HIS A 251 9.57 1.73 9.35
N HIS A 252 9.07 2.06 10.53
CA HIS A 252 8.24 3.26 10.68
C HIS A 252 9.07 4.53 10.42
N THR A 253 8.61 5.39 9.50
CA THR A 253 9.31 6.63 9.11
C THR A 253 9.55 7.54 10.32
N ARG A 254 8.58 7.61 11.24
CA ARG A 254 8.69 8.44 12.46
C ARG A 254 9.78 8.00 13.45
N LEU A 255 10.35 6.81 13.28
CA LEU A 255 11.34 6.21 14.17
C LEU A 255 12.73 6.12 13.54
N ILE A 256 12.93 6.73 12.37
CA ILE A 256 14.21 6.79 11.68
C ILE A 256 14.62 8.26 11.50
N ASP A 257 15.89 8.53 11.77
CA ASP A 257 16.56 9.74 11.32
C ASP A 257 17.54 9.41 10.18
N ALA A 258 18.20 10.42 9.64
CA ALA A 258 19.15 10.24 8.54
C ALA A 258 20.31 9.30 8.90
N GLN A 259 20.83 9.38 10.13
CA GLN A 259 21.99 8.58 10.55
C GLN A 259 21.61 7.11 10.72
N LYS A 260 20.45 6.85 11.33
CA LYS A 260 19.89 5.51 11.49
C LYS A 260 19.53 4.89 10.14
N LEU A 261 18.91 5.64 9.24
CA LEU A 261 18.63 5.15 7.89
C LEU A 261 19.93 4.80 7.15
N LYS A 262 21.00 5.59 7.35
CA LYS A 262 22.31 5.31 6.77
C LYS A 262 22.88 3.99 7.26
N ASP A 263 22.88 3.75 8.57
CA ASP A 263 23.32 2.48 9.16
C ASP A 263 22.52 1.30 8.61
N ILE A 264 21.18 1.40 8.59
CA ILE A 264 20.31 0.36 8.05
C ILE A 264 20.65 0.07 6.58
N VAL A 265 20.88 1.11 5.76
CA VAL A 265 21.25 0.96 4.34
C VAL A 265 22.62 0.30 4.19
N GLU A 266 23.65 0.77 4.90
CA GLU A 266 25.00 0.19 4.86
C GLU A 266 24.98 -1.29 5.26
N ARG A 267 24.21 -1.65 6.28
CA ARG A 267 24.04 -3.04 6.73
C ARG A 267 23.20 -3.88 5.76
N THR A 268 22.24 -3.27 5.08
CA THR A 268 21.50 -3.92 3.98
C THR A 268 22.44 -4.27 2.84
N CYS A 269 23.26 -3.31 2.38
CA CYS A 269 24.27 -3.54 1.34
C CYS A 269 25.24 -4.65 1.74
N ASN A 270 25.68 -4.67 2.99
CA ASN A 270 26.63 -5.67 3.49
C ASN A 270 26.02 -7.06 3.73
N GLY A 271 24.70 -7.23 3.61
CA GLY A 271 24.05 -8.50 3.91
C GLY A 271 23.98 -8.83 5.40
N THR A 272 24.12 -7.84 6.29
CA THR A 272 24.27 -8.04 7.75
C THR A 272 23.09 -7.51 8.58
N LEU A 273 22.10 -6.87 7.95
CA LEU A 273 20.88 -6.43 8.64
C LEU A 273 20.01 -7.64 8.97
N LYS A 274 19.72 -7.86 10.27
CA LYS A 274 18.85 -8.97 10.70
C LYS A 274 17.43 -8.50 10.96
N ASN A 275 16.47 -9.38 10.69
CA ASN A 275 15.06 -9.13 10.92
C ASN A 275 14.76 -8.79 12.40
N GLU A 276 15.37 -9.52 13.33
CA GLU A 276 15.11 -9.36 14.77
C GLU A 276 15.52 -7.98 15.27
N GLU A 277 16.56 -7.38 14.68
CA GLU A 277 17.05 -6.04 15.06
C GLU A 277 16.03 -4.98 14.66
N VAL A 278 15.55 -5.02 13.42
CA VAL A 278 14.50 -4.11 12.94
C VAL A 278 13.22 -4.29 13.73
N TYR A 279 12.81 -5.52 14.02
CA TYR A 279 11.59 -5.80 14.77
C TYR A 279 11.67 -5.30 16.22
N LYS A 280 12.78 -5.57 16.93
CA LYS A 280 13.00 -5.11 18.32
C LYS A 280 13.09 -3.59 18.43
N ASP A 281 13.53 -2.92 17.38
CA ASP A 281 13.57 -1.47 17.24
C ASP A 281 12.20 -0.86 16.83
N ASN A 282 11.12 -1.62 16.99
CA ASN A 282 9.76 -1.26 16.61
C ASN A 282 9.56 -1.00 15.11
N GLY A 283 10.45 -1.49 14.24
CA GLY A 283 10.22 -1.55 12.79
C GLY A 283 9.25 -2.68 12.40
N HIS A 284 9.15 -2.94 11.09
CA HIS A 284 8.36 -4.07 10.56
C HIS A 284 9.22 -5.31 10.39
N GLY A 285 10.37 -5.18 9.73
CA GLY A 285 11.30 -6.29 9.56
C GLY A 285 12.34 -6.07 8.47
N ALA A 286 13.15 -7.10 8.23
CA ALA A 286 14.12 -7.18 7.14
C ALA A 286 14.24 -8.62 6.60
N CYS A 287 14.49 -8.75 5.30
CA CYS A 287 14.87 -10.00 4.65
C CYS A 287 16.02 -9.67 3.69
N VAL A 288 17.25 -9.99 4.07
CA VAL A 288 18.44 -9.71 3.26
C VAL A 288 19.12 -11.02 2.91
N THR A 289 19.36 -11.26 1.63
CA THR A 289 19.78 -12.59 1.14
C THR A 289 21.21 -12.62 0.60
N CYS A 290 21.77 -11.49 0.21
CA CYS A 290 23.16 -11.39 -0.23
C CYS A 290 23.69 -9.97 -0.09
N LYS A 291 25.02 -9.84 -0.15
CA LYS A 291 25.71 -8.56 -0.25
C LYS A 291 25.42 -7.93 -1.61
N THR A 292 25.36 -6.60 -1.66
CA THR A 292 25.19 -5.79 -2.87
C THR A 292 26.12 -4.58 -2.79
N GLU A 293 26.77 -4.23 -3.89
CA GLU A 293 27.62 -3.06 -4.05
C GLU A 293 26.91 -2.08 -5.00
N PRO A 294 25.99 -1.25 -4.48
CA PRO A 294 25.12 -0.44 -5.32
C PRO A 294 25.90 0.62 -6.11
N GLU A 295 25.61 0.74 -7.40
CA GLU A 295 26.05 1.84 -8.26
C GLU A 295 25.42 3.17 -7.80
N SER A 296 24.24 3.11 -7.21
CA SER A 296 23.46 4.27 -6.79
C SER A 296 22.49 3.97 -5.65
N ILE A 297 22.13 5.02 -4.92
CA ILE A 297 21.01 5.02 -3.97
C ILE A 297 19.91 5.89 -4.58
N LEU A 298 18.76 5.30 -4.85
CA LEU A 298 17.60 5.93 -5.47
C LEU A 298 16.52 6.17 -4.42
N ILE A 299 16.10 7.41 -4.25
CA ILE A 299 15.19 7.83 -3.18
C ILE A 299 13.88 8.35 -3.77
N ALA A 300 12.79 7.71 -3.38
CA ALA A 300 11.42 8.09 -3.67
C ALA A 300 10.64 8.38 -2.37
N GLY A 301 9.36 8.73 -2.54
CA GLY A 301 8.44 9.06 -1.46
C GLY A 301 8.45 10.54 -1.04
N PRO A 302 7.40 10.97 -0.31
CA PRO A 302 7.22 12.35 0.11
C PRO A 302 8.25 12.85 1.12
N ASN A 303 8.86 11.96 1.93
CA ASN A 303 9.83 12.34 2.97
C ASN A 303 11.29 12.14 2.52
N ARG A 304 11.55 12.08 1.21
CA ARG A 304 12.88 11.86 0.60
C ARG A 304 13.96 12.86 1.01
N GLU A 305 13.60 14.06 1.47
CA GLU A 305 14.56 15.04 2.00
C GLU A 305 15.34 14.49 3.21
N LEU A 306 14.75 13.54 3.96
CA LEU A 306 15.40 12.88 5.10
C LEU A 306 16.75 12.25 4.74
N PHE A 307 16.94 11.80 3.51
CA PHE A 307 18.11 11.03 3.09
C PHE A 307 18.83 11.57 1.86
N LYS A 308 18.48 12.79 1.42
CA LYS A 308 18.96 13.40 0.18
C LYS A 308 20.48 13.49 0.06
N ASN A 309 21.18 13.69 1.18
CA ASN A 309 22.65 13.82 1.18
C ASN A 309 23.38 12.51 0.81
N TYR A 310 22.66 11.39 0.75
CA TYR A 310 23.23 10.05 0.55
C TYR A 310 22.73 9.36 -0.72
N GLY A 311 21.84 9.98 -1.50
CA GLY A 311 21.31 9.36 -2.71
C GLY A 311 20.61 10.35 -3.65
N ALA A 312 20.35 9.89 -4.86
CA ALA A 312 19.66 10.67 -5.89
C ALA A 312 18.15 10.47 -5.78
N TYR A 313 17.37 11.49 -6.14
CA TYR A 313 15.93 11.34 -6.24
C TYR A 313 15.56 10.54 -7.48
N ALA A 314 14.68 9.56 -7.30
CA ALA A 314 13.99 8.87 -8.37
C ALA A 314 12.61 9.53 -8.59
N TYR A 315 12.24 9.69 -9.86
CA TYR A 315 10.96 10.25 -10.28
C TYR A 315 10.34 9.39 -11.39
N PRO A 316 9.95 8.13 -11.08
CA PRO A 316 9.28 7.26 -12.05
C PRO A 316 8.07 7.97 -12.67
N GLY A 317 7.93 7.95 -14.00
CA GLY A 317 6.85 8.66 -14.70
C GLY A 317 6.84 10.19 -14.52
N GLY A 318 7.98 10.76 -14.10
CA GLY A 318 8.20 12.19 -13.90
C GLY A 318 7.69 12.76 -12.56
N ASP A 319 7.09 11.95 -11.69
CA ASP A 319 6.56 12.42 -10.40
C ASP A 319 6.70 11.35 -9.31
N VAL A 320 7.39 11.71 -8.24
CA VAL A 320 7.64 10.86 -7.08
C VAL A 320 6.37 10.34 -6.40
N MET A 321 5.28 11.10 -6.42
CA MET A 321 4.04 10.72 -5.73
C MET A 321 3.30 9.58 -6.44
N ILE A 322 3.58 9.33 -7.72
CA ILE A 322 2.98 8.23 -8.49
C ILE A 322 3.94 7.03 -8.62
N THR A 323 5.02 6.98 -7.85
CA THR A 323 6.01 5.88 -7.90
C THR A 323 5.34 4.50 -7.81
N GLY A 324 4.42 4.31 -6.85
CA GLY A 324 3.66 3.07 -6.74
C GLY A 324 2.74 2.80 -7.94
N CYS A 325 2.08 3.84 -8.49
CA CYS A 325 1.26 3.71 -9.69
C CYS A 325 2.07 3.29 -10.92
N ILE A 326 3.28 3.84 -11.09
CA ILE A 326 4.19 3.43 -12.16
C ILE A 326 4.62 1.98 -11.98
N GLY A 327 4.90 1.56 -10.75
CA GLY A 327 5.18 0.15 -10.46
C GLY A 327 4.01 -0.78 -10.79
N LEU A 328 2.77 -0.39 -10.47
CA LEU A 328 1.56 -1.13 -10.87
C LEU A 328 1.44 -1.23 -12.40
N LEU A 329 1.67 -0.13 -13.12
CA LEU A 329 1.63 -0.11 -14.57
C LEU A 329 2.72 -1.00 -15.18
N ASP A 330 3.92 -1.00 -14.61
CA ASP A 330 5.03 -1.84 -15.06
C ASP A 330 4.76 -3.33 -14.82
N VAL A 331 4.19 -3.68 -13.66
CA VAL A 331 3.71 -5.05 -13.37
C VAL A 331 2.68 -5.49 -14.41
N TYR A 332 1.68 -4.65 -14.71
CA TYR A 332 0.69 -4.94 -15.75
C TYR A 332 1.33 -5.22 -17.11
N ASN A 333 2.30 -4.39 -17.52
CA ASN A 333 3.00 -4.56 -18.80
C ASN A 333 3.81 -5.86 -18.87
N LYS A 334 4.35 -6.34 -17.73
CA LYS A 334 5.18 -7.55 -17.65
C LYS A 334 4.37 -8.84 -17.62
N ILE A 335 3.26 -8.87 -16.88
CA ILE A 335 2.43 -10.08 -16.72
C ILE A 335 1.56 -10.38 -17.95
N GLY A 336 1.48 -9.44 -18.89
CA GLY A 336 0.63 -9.53 -20.08
C GLY A 336 -0.82 -9.12 -19.80
N LYS A 337 -1.64 -9.06 -20.86
CA LYS A 337 -3.06 -8.68 -20.75
C LYS A 337 -3.81 -9.72 -19.91
N ILE A 338 -4.08 -9.39 -18.64
CA ILE A 338 -5.00 -10.15 -17.76
C ILE A 338 -6.39 -10.18 -18.38
#